data_AF-A0A2D0IK39-F1
#
_entry.id   AF-A0A2D0IK39-F1
#
_cell.length_a   1.000
_cell.length_b   1.000
_cell.length_c   1.000
_cell.angle_alpha   90.00
_cell.angle_beta   90.00
_cell.angle_gamma   90.00
#
_symmetry.space_group_name_H-M   'P 1'
#
loop_
_entity.id
_entity.type
_entity.pdbx_description
1 polymer ?
#
loop_
_entity_poly.entity_id
_entity_poly.type
_entity_poly.pdbx_seq_one_letter_code
_entity_poly.pdbx_strand_id
1 'polypeptide(L)'
;MALTFEECNEMIAICRFQKVPLFVAYYRRALPRFIKIKALIDSGAIGTPRIVNCMQFREMASIYQDPDNLPWFVKPEISGGGLFVDQGASTLFLLFFKD
;
A
#
# COMPACT_ATOMS: atom_id res chain seq x y z
N MET A 1 -6.25 2.45 3.92
CA MET A 1 -6.62 2.47 5.36
C MET A 1 -8.13 2.36 5.47
N ALA A 2 -8.86 3.27 4.83
CA ALA A 2 -10.28 3.15 4.51
C ALA A 2 -10.51 3.41 3.01
N LEU A 3 -11.77 3.50 2.56
CA LEU A 3 -12.14 3.74 1.17
C LEU A 3 -12.07 5.22 0.81
N THR A 4 -12.36 6.11 1.76
CA THR A 4 -12.33 7.56 1.56
C THR A 4 -11.32 8.26 2.46
N PHE A 5 -10.99 9.50 2.10
CA PHE A 5 -10.11 10.36 2.90
C PHE A 5 -10.78 10.75 4.23
N GLU A 6 -12.08 10.99 4.20
CA GLU A 6 -12.92 11.35 5.33
C GLU A 6 -12.92 10.22 6.37
N GLU A 7 -13.23 8.99 5.95
CA GLU A 7 -13.16 7.79 6.81
C GLU A 7 -11.77 7.62 7.42
N CYS A 8 -10.72 7.86 6.62
CA CYS A 8 -9.34 7.80 7.11
C CYS A 8 -9.09 8.82 8.24
N ASN A 9 -9.58 10.04 8.09
CA ASN A 9 -9.43 11.08 9.11
C ASN A 9 -10.24 10.80 10.37
N GLU A 10 -11.43 10.22 10.24
CA GLU A 10 -12.23 9.80 11.39
C GLU A 10 -11.48 8.75 12.23
N MET A 11 -10.93 7.72 11.57
CA MET A 11 -10.10 6.70 12.23
C MET A 11 -8.88 7.33 12.95
N ILE A 12 -8.19 8.26 12.30
CA ILE A 12 -7.04 8.96 12.89
C ILE A 12 -7.48 9.78 14.11
N ALA A 13 -8.58 10.54 13.99
CA ALA A 13 -9.07 11.42 15.03
C ALA A 13 -9.47 10.63 16.29
N ILE A 14 -10.23 9.54 16.14
CA ILE A 14 -10.67 8.74 17.28
C ILE A 14 -9.50 8.03 17.97
N CYS A 15 -8.55 7.45 17.21
CA CYS A 15 -7.37 6.81 17.82
C CYS A 15 -6.49 7.80 18.57
N ARG A 16 -6.32 9.03 18.04
CA ARG A 16 -5.61 10.11 18.75
C ARG A 16 -6.32 10.53 20.03
N PHE A 17 -7.64 10.70 19.98
CA PHE A 17 -8.45 11.06 21.15
C PHE A 17 -8.35 10.00 22.25
N GLN A 18 -8.46 8.73 21.87
CA GLN A 18 -8.36 7.57 22.77
C GLN A 18 -6.92 7.24 23.18
N LYS A 19 -5.92 7.92 22.61
CA LYS A 19 -4.48 7.67 22.82
C LYS A 19 -4.08 6.22 22.56
N VAL A 20 -4.69 5.59 21.56
CA VAL A 20 -4.36 4.23 21.10
C VAL A 20 -3.61 4.30 19.77
N PRO A 21 -2.68 3.39 19.51
CA PRO A 21 -1.97 3.37 18.24
C PRO A 21 -2.89 2.90 17.11
N LEU A 22 -2.69 3.48 15.93
CA LEU A 22 -3.35 3.07 14.68
C LEU A 22 -2.26 2.66 13.68
N PHE A 23 -2.34 1.42 13.20
CA PHE A 23 -1.40 0.88 12.21
C PHE A 23 -2.15 0.38 10.98
N VAL A 24 -1.54 0.56 9.81
CA VAL A 24 -2.04 0.01 8.54
C VAL A 24 -1.12 -1.14 8.14
N ALA A 25 -1.70 -2.29 7.77
CA ALA A 25 -1.00 -3.56 7.55
C ALA A 25 -0.19 -3.62 6.23
N TYR A 26 0.67 -2.64 5.95
CA TYR A 26 1.59 -2.65 4.82
C TYR A 26 2.84 -3.50 5.11
N TYR A 27 2.62 -4.80 5.34
CA TYR A 27 3.64 -5.75 5.81
C TYR A 27 4.86 -5.87 4.89
N ARG A 28 4.72 -5.55 3.58
CA ARG A 28 5.83 -5.64 2.61
C ARG A 28 7.06 -4.87 3.08
N ARG A 29 6.90 -3.80 3.85
CA ARG A 29 8.00 -3.01 4.43
C ARG A 29 8.88 -3.77 5.41
N ALA A 30 8.34 -4.80 6.06
CA ALA A 30 9.07 -5.64 7.00
C ALA A 30 9.79 -6.81 6.30
N LEU A 31 9.64 -6.99 4.99
CA LEU A 31 10.35 -8.06 4.29
C LEU A 31 11.84 -7.73 4.17
N PRO A 32 12.74 -8.73 4.30
CA PRO A 32 14.19 -8.51 4.37
C PRO A 32 14.77 -7.65 3.24
N ARG A 33 14.27 -7.81 2.01
CA ARG A 33 14.74 -7.01 0.87
C ARG A 33 14.47 -5.51 1.03
N PHE A 34 13.33 -5.12 1.60
CA PHE A 34 12.95 -3.72 1.75
C PHE A 34 13.65 -3.09 2.96
N ILE A 35 13.87 -3.87 4.02
CA ILE A 35 14.74 -3.47 5.13
C ILE A 35 16.16 -3.19 4.61
N LYS A 36 16.70 -4.06 3.74
CA LYS A 36 18.01 -3.85 3.13
C LYS A 36 18.07 -2.62 2.24
N ILE A 37 17.05 -2.38 1.42
CA ILE A 37 16.95 -1.16 0.59
C ILE A 37 16.96 0.08 1.47
N LYS A 38 16.15 0.14 2.53
CA LYS A 38 16.16 1.25 3.48
C LYS A 38 17.54 1.45 4.09
N ALA A 39 18.19 0.39 4.57
CA ALA A 39 19.52 0.49 5.16
C ALA A 39 20.57 1.07 4.19
N LEU A 40 20.51 0.74 2.91
CA LEU A 40 21.42 1.28 1.88
C LEU A 40 21.15 2.76 1.56
N ILE A 41 19.88 3.17 1.60
CA ILE A 41 19.48 4.57 1.43
C ILE A 41 19.92 5.38 2.64
N ASP A 42 19.59 4.93 3.85
CA ASP A 42 19.90 5.62 5.10
C ASP A 42 21.41 5.78 5.31
N SER A 43 22.21 4.78 4.92
CA SER A 43 23.67 4.84 5.03
C SER A 43 24.33 5.69 3.94
N GLY A 44 23.56 6.22 2.98
CA GLY A 44 24.08 6.97 1.83
C GLY A 44 24.90 6.13 0.84
N ALA A 45 24.81 4.79 0.88
CA ALA A 45 25.66 3.91 0.08
C ALA A 45 25.48 4.07 -1.45
N ILE A 46 24.33 4.61 -1.87
CA ILE A 46 24.00 4.86 -3.28
C ILE A 46 23.93 6.36 -3.61
N GLY A 47 24.41 7.23 -2.71
CA GLY A 47 24.22 8.68 -2.81
C GLY A 47 22.75 9.09 -2.65
N THR A 48 22.37 10.23 -3.23
CA THR A 48 20.99 10.75 -3.17
C THR A 48 20.13 10.16 -4.29
N PRO A 49 19.12 9.32 -4.00
CA PRO A 49 18.22 8.81 -5.03
C PRO A 49 17.48 9.96 -5.74
N ARG A 50 17.41 9.91 -7.07
CA ARG A 50 16.72 10.92 -7.90
C ARG A 50 15.48 10.38 -8.58
N ILE A 51 15.45 9.09 -8.89
CA ILE A 51 14.35 8.41 -9.58
C ILE A 51 14.15 7.06 -8.91
N VAL A 52 12.90 6.69 -8.67
CA VAL A 52 12.50 5.35 -8.24
C VAL A 52 11.49 4.82 -9.24
N ASN A 53 11.71 3.62 -9.76
CA ASN A 53 10.76 2.91 -10.59
C ASN A 53 10.25 1.68 -9.82
N CYS A 54 8.94 1.51 -9.78
CA CYS A 54 8.30 0.36 -9.16
C CYS A 54 7.31 -0.25 -10.14
N MET A 55 7.53 -1.51 -10.49
CA MET A 55 6.67 -2.27 -11.39
C MET A 55 6.21 -3.53 -10.68
N GLN A 56 4.91 -3.80 -10.74
CA GLN A 56 4.33 -5.04 -10.25
C GLN A 56 3.65 -5.75 -11.41
N PHE A 57 4.26 -6.84 -11.86
CA PHE A 57 3.69 -7.71 -12.86
C PHE A 57 2.95 -8.87 -12.18
N ARG A 58 1.88 -9.32 -12.83
CA ARG A 58 1.15 -10.52 -12.47
C ARG A 58 0.48 -11.05 -13.71
N GLU A 59 0.33 -12.36 -13.80
CA GLU A 59 -0.50 -12.97 -14.83
C GLU A 59 -1.98 -12.62 -14.59
N MET A 60 -2.74 -12.53 -15.69
CA MET A 60 -4.18 -12.31 -15.59
C MET A 60 -4.83 -13.60 -15.10
N ALA A 61 -5.30 -13.59 -13.85
CA ALA A 61 -5.99 -14.74 -13.29
C ALA A 61 -7.38 -14.94 -13.94
N SER A 62 -7.80 -16.19 -14.08
CA SER A 62 -9.08 -16.57 -14.69
C SER A 62 -10.29 -15.98 -13.97
N ILE A 63 -10.19 -15.69 -12.66
CA ILE A 63 -11.24 -15.06 -11.85
C ILE A 63 -11.66 -13.66 -12.35
N TYR A 64 -10.92 -13.07 -13.28
CA TYR A 64 -11.24 -11.78 -13.90
C TYR A 64 -11.89 -11.90 -15.28
N GLN A 65 -12.07 -13.13 -15.79
CA GLN A 65 -12.57 -13.37 -17.15
C GLN A 65 -14.10 -13.46 -17.22
N ASP A 66 -14.78 -13.53 -16.08
CA ASP A 66 -16.24 -13.51 -15.97
C ASP A 66 -16.70 -12.15 -15.39
N PRO A 67 -17.20 -11.23 -16.22
CA PRO A 67 -17.65 -9.90 -15.78
C PRO A 67 -18.83 -9.95 -14.80
N ASP A 68 -19.68 -10.98 -14.88
CA ASP A 68 -20.87 -11.10 -14.03
C ASP A 68 -20.50 -11.59 -12.63
N ASN A 69 -19.37 -12.30 -12.49
CA ASN A 69 -18.91 -12.92 -11.25
C ASN A 69 -17.55 -12.39 -10.75
N LEU A 70 -17.30 -11.09 -10.90
CA LEU A 70 -16.05 -10.49 -10.43
C LEU A 70 -15.89 -10.55 -8.89
N PRO A 71 -14.67 -10.80 -8.37
CA PRO A 71 -14.39 -10.69 -6.94
C PRO A 71 -14.69 -9.30 -6.38
N TRP A 72 -15.11 -9.20 -5.12
CA TRP A 72 -15.50 -7.93 -4.50
C TRP A 72 -14.38 -6.87 -4.54
N PHE A 73 -13.13 -7.28 -4.38
CA PHE A 73 -11.96 -6.38 -4.32
C PHE A 73 -11.56 -5.80 -5.68
N VAL A 74 -12.24 -6.20 -6.78
CA VAL A 74 -12.10 -5.55 -8.09
C VAL A 74 -13.33 -4.75 -8.52
N LYS A 75 -14.41 -4.77 -7.72
CA LYS A 75 -15.61 -3.96 -7.92
C LYS A 75 -15.39 -2.57 -7.32
N PRO A 76 -15.27 -1.49 -8.11
CA PRO A 76 -14.92 -0.16 -7.59
C PRO A 76 -15.91 0.38 -6.55
N GLU A 77 -17.19 0.10 -6.72
CA GLU A 77 -18.27 0.50 -5.82
C GLU A 77 -18.19 -0.15 -4.43
N ILE A 78 -17.43 -1.25 -4.29
CA ILE A 78 -17.18 -1.92 -3.00
C ILE A 78 -15.75 -1.63 -2.49
N SER A 79 -14.76 -1.69 -3.38
CA SER A 79 -13.33 -1.66 -3.05
C SER A 79 -12.67 -0.28 -3.13
N GLY A 80 -13.34 0.70 -3.74
CA GLY A 80 -12.81 2.06 -3.92
C GLY A 80 -11.80 2.23 -5.06
N GLY A 81 -11.41 1.17 -5.78
CA GLY A 81 -10.51 1.32 -6.95
C GLY A 81 -9.80 0.06 -7.45
N GLY A 82 -10.30 -1.12 -7.08
CA GLY A 82 -9.88 -2.39 -7.66
C GLY A 82 -8.43 -2.80 -7.38
N LEU A 83 -7.79 -3.43 -8.37
CA LEU A 83 -6.45 -4.04 -8.22
C LEU A 83 -5.35 -3.05 -7.81
N PHE A 84 -5.47 -1.80 -8.21
CA PHE A 84 -4.51 -0.78 -7.80
C PHE A 84 -4.64 -0.49 -6.31
N VAL A 85 -5.86 -0.31 -5.80
CA VAL A 85 -6.11 -0.05 -4.38
C VAL A 85 -5.78 -1.27 -3.52
N ASP A 86 -6.12 -2.48 -4.00
CA ASP A 86 -5.84 -3.74 -3.31
C ASP A 86 -4.35 -4.07 -3.24
N GLN A 87 -3.63 -3.95 -4.36
CA GLN A 87 -2.22 -4.42 -4.47
C GLN A 87 -1.22 -3.30 -4.71
N GLY A 88 -1.53 -2.38 -5.63
CA GLY A 88 -0.63 -1.30 -6.05
C GLY A 88 -0.31 -0.33 -4.92
N ALA A 89 -1.28 -0.02 -4.06
CA ALA A 89 -1.11 0.85 -2.90
C ALA A 89 0.01 0.38 -1.96
N SER A 90 0.15 -0.93 -1.75
CA SER A 90 1.23 -1.51 -0.95
C SER A 90 2.61 -1.26 -1.58
N THR A 91 2.70 -1.23 -2.90
CA THR A 91 3.94 -0.94 -3.63
C THR A 91 4.28 0.55 -3.54
N LEU A 92 3.29 1.43 -3.72
CA LEU A 92 3.44 2.88 -3.54
C LEU A 92 3.90 3.21 -2.11
N PHE A 93 3.35 2.52 -1.10
CA PHE A 93 3.69 2.79 0.31
C PHE A 93 5.14 2.47 0.68
N LEU A 94 5.85 1.65 -0.12
CA LEU A 94 7.28 1.41 0.05
C LEU A 94 8.12 2.67 -0.22
N LEU A 95 7.61 3.62 -1.00
CA LEU A 95 8.30 4.89 -1.28
C LEU A 95 8.28 5.83 -0.07
N PHE A 96 7.36 5.62 0.88
CA PHE A 96 7.17 6.49 2.03
C PHE A 96 7.78 5.90 3.30
N PHE A 97 9.07 5.62 3.31
CA PHE A 97 9.76 5.34 4.58
C PHE A 97 9.78 6.64 5.42
N LYS A 98 8.93 6.72 6.44
CA LYS A 98 9.13 7.66 7.54
C LYS A 98 10.17 7.10 8.50
N ASP A 99 10.98 8.01 9.04
CA ASP A 99 11.88 7.79 10.16
C ASP A 99 11.12 7.40 11.44
#